data_AF-X1CSP7-F1
#
_entry.id   AF-X1CSP7-F1
#
_cell.length_a   1.000
_cell.length_b   1.000
_cell.length_c   1.000
_cell.angle_alpha   90.00
_cell.angle_beta   90.00
_cell.angle_gamma   90.00
#
_symmetry.space_group_name_H-M   'P 1'
#
loop_
_entity.id
_entity.type
_entity.pdbx_description
1 polymer ?
#
loop_
_entity_poly.entity_id
_entity_poly.type
_entity_poly.pdbx_seq_one_letter_code
_entity_poly.pdbx_strand_id
1 'polypeptide(L)'
;SDFRRILLDYNDFATVVNNNASIQAANYTLPLISGEEFLWQLILYGLVIANPFSSYLNQIITALDCSNASVQGNSLIFQRSGEEIFIVEITFNHLGIMDTILMKNTQNEVFYHITSSYPQVVVYVILGAICGGIVGLVVIHIYLKRRQKKEIKLGTIRF
;
A
#
# COMPACT_ATOMS: atom_id res chain seq x y z
N SER A 1 -14.23 -19.35 4.39
CA SER A 1 -14.22 -18.04 3.72
C SER A 1 -13.19 -18.07 2.61
N ASP A 2 -13.23 -17.10 1.70
CA ASP A 2 -12.32 -17.05 0.55
C ASP A 2 -10.84 -16.94 0.96
N PHE A 3 -10.53 -16.22 2.05
CA PHE A 3 -9.16 -16.12 2.57
C PHE A 3 -8.55 -17.46 2.99
N ARG A 4 -9.33 -18.30 3.68
CA ARG A 4 -8.87 -19.65 4.07
C ARG A 4 -8.58 -20.50 2.84
N ARG A 5 -9.43 -20.39 1.82
CA ARG A 5 -9.25 -21.14 0.57
C ARG A 5 -7.98 -20.70 -0.16
N ILE A 6 -7.74 -19.40 -0.30
CA ILE A 6 -6.52 -18.87 -0.94
C ILE A 6 -5.26 -19.39 -0.24
N LEU A 7 -5.25 -19.39 1.10
CA LEU A 7 -4.15 -19.92 1.88
C LEU A 7 -3.91 -21.42 1.63
N LEU A 8 -4.98 -22.22 1.64
CA LEU A 8 -4.90 -23.66 1.40
C LEU A 8 -4.45 -23.95 -0.04
N ASP A 9 -5.05 -23.29 -1.03
CA ASP A 9 -4.70 -23.46 -2.45
C ASP A 9 -3.21 -23.11 -2.69
N TYR A 10 -2.70 -22.05 -2.04
CA TYR A 10 -1.27 -21.71 -2.09
C TYR A 10 -0.39 -22.80 -1.46
N ASN A 11 -0.72 -23.27 -0.25
CA ASN A 11 0.09 -24.27 0.46
C ASN A 11 0.04 -25.64 -0.23
N ASP A 12 -1.09 -26.01 -0.82
CA ASP A 12 -1.23 -27.22 -1.64
C ASP A 12 -0.33 -27.14 -2.89
N PHE A 13 -0.37 -26.00 -3.59
CA PHE A 13 0.52 -25.75 -4.72
C PHE A 13 2.00 -25.78 -4.32
N ALA A 14 2.36 -25.10 -3.22
CA ALA A 14 3.71 -25.09 -2.69
C ALA A 14 4.20 -26.51 -2.35
N THR A 15 3.33 -27.36 -1.80
CA THR A 15 3.64 -28.76 -1.51
C THR A 15 3.91 -29.56 -2.79
N VAL A 16 3.11 -29.38 -3.85
CA VAL A 16 3.34 -30.05 -5.14
C VAL A 16 4.69 -29.62 -5.75
N VAL A 17 5.00 -28.33 -5.70
CA VAL A 17 6.27 -27.79 -6.21
C VAL A 17 7.47 -28.29 -5.40
N ASN A 18 7.36 -28.28 -4.07
CA ASN A 18 8.43 -28.73 -3.18
C ASN A 18 8.72 -30.23 -3.29
N ASN A 19 7.72 -31.04 -3.65
CA ASN A 19 7.88 -32.48 -3.87
C ASN A 19 8.30 -32.84 -5.31
N ASN A 20 8.45 -31.86 -6.22
CA ASN A 20 8.86 -32.12 -7.60
C ASN A 20 10.39 -32.23 -7.72
N ALA A 21 10.88 -33.41 -8.10
CA ALA A 21 12.32 -33.69 -8.22
C ALA A 21 13.07 -32.78 -9.21
N SER A 22 12.44 -32.39 -10.32
CA SER A 22 13.06 -31.51 -11.32
C SER A 22 13.21 -30.07 -10.81
N ILE A 23 12.27 -29.60 -9.99
CA ILE A 23 12.32 -28.26 -9.38
C ILE A 23 13.34 -28.24 -8.23
N GLN A 24 13.36 -29.29 -7.41
CA GLN A 24 14.36 -29.43 -6.34
C GLN A 24 15.79 -29.53 -6.90
N ALA A 25 15.98 -30.15 -8.08
CA ALA A 25 17.27 -30.17 -8.76
C ALA A 25 17.78 -28.76 -9.16
N ALA A 26 16.89 -27.77 -9.26
CA ALA A 26 17.23 -26.36 -9.48
C ALA A 26 17.40 -25.56 -8.17
N ASN A 27 17.42 -26.22 -7.00
CA ASN A 27 17.47 -25.60 -5.67
C ASN A 27 16.35 -24.59 -5.41
N TYR A 28 15.16 -24.83 -5.98
CA TYR A 28 14.00 -23.96 -5.78
C TYR A 28 13.00 -24.58 -4.80
N THR A 29 12.56 -23.80 -3.81
CA THR A 29 11.51 -24.19 -2.85
C THR A 29 10.57 -23.03 -2.60
N LEU A 30 9.30 -23.34 -2.35
CA LEU A 30 8.28 -22.40 -1.94
C LEU A 30 8.05 -22.53 -0.43
N PRO A 31 7.96 -21.42 0.32
CA PRO A 31 7.66 -21.48 1.74
C PRO A 31 6.20 -21.93 1.95
N LEU A 32 5.96 -22.72 3.00
CA LEU A 32 4.61 -22.90 3.52
C LEU A 32 4.29 -21.73 4.45
N ILE A 33 3.10 -21.16 4.30
CA ILE A 33 2.71 -19.93 4.99
C ILE A 33 1.59 -20.26 5.99
N SER A 34 1.70 -19.75 7.22
CA SER A 34 0.65 -19.84 8.23
C SER A 34 -0.42 -18.78 7.99
N GLY A 35 -1.61 -18.92 8.58
CA GLY A 35 -2.64 -17.89 8.44
C GLY A 35 -2.24 -16.53 9.01
N GLU A 36 -1.45 -16.53 10.08
CA GLU A 36 -0.88 -15.32 10.69
C GLU A 36 0.09 -14.61 9.73
N GLU A 37 0.98 -15.37 9.07
CA GLU A 37 1.92 -14.80 8.11
C GLU A 37 1.21 -14.36 6.82
N PHE A 38 0.19 -15.09 6.38
CA PHE A 38 -0.64 -14.67 5.26
C PHE A 38 -1.40 -13.38 5.55
N LEU A 39 -1.98 -13.25 6.75
CA LEU A 39 -2.64 -12.02 7.17
C LEU A 39 -1.64 -10.85 7.25
N TRP A 40 -0.45 -11.09 7.76
CA TRP A 40 0.63 -10.11 7.77
C TRP A 40 1.00 -9.64 6.35
N GLN A 41 1.12 -10.55 5.39
CA GLN A 41 1.35 -10.18 3.99
C GLN A 41 0.20 -9.36 3.41
N LEU A 42 -1.06 -9.73 3.65
CA LEU A 42 -2.21 -8.94 3.18
C LEU A 42 -2.14 -7.50 3.68
N ILE A 43 -1.77 -7.31 4.95
CA ILE A 43 -1.59 -6.00 5.56
C ILE A 43 -0.49 -5.21 4.86
N LEU A 44 0.69 -5.82 4.66
CA LEU A 44 1.81 -5.18 3.97
C LEU A 44 1.47 -4.80 2.52
N TYR A 45 0.60 -5.58 1.86
CA TYR A 45 0.11 -5.30 0.51
C TYR A 45 -1.12 -4.38 0.45
N GLY A 46 -1.49 -3.76 1.58
CA GLY A 46 -2.56 -2.75 1.61
C GLY A 46 -3.96 -3.35 1.75
N LEU A 47 -4.15 -4.27 2.69
CA LEU A 47 -5.45 -4.80 3.06
C LEU A 47 -6.46 -3.66 3.27
N VAL A 48 -7.55 -3.71 2.51
CA VAL A 48 -8.73 -2.85 2.70
C VAL A 48 -9.79 -3.66 3.44
N ILE A 49 -10.41 -3.03 4.45
CA ILE A 49 -11.40 -3.68 5.30
C ILE A 49 -12.81 -3.13 5.08
N ALA A 50 -13.82 -3.98 5.19
CA ALA A 50 -15.23 -3.58 5.02
C ALA A 50 -15.90 -3.25 6.36
N ASN A 51 -16.88 -2.35 6.33
CA ASN A 51 -17.74 -2.05 7.46
C ASN A 51 -18.79 -3.16 7.66
N PRO A 52 -19.09 -3.65 8.88
CA PRO A 52 -18.50 -3.24 10.17
C PRO A 52 -17.11 -3.81 10.39
N PHE A 53 -16.15 -2.91 10.64
CA PHE A 53 -14.72 -3.20 10.69
C PHE A 53 -14.38 -4.32 11.67
N SER A 54 -14.93 -4.26 12.89
CA SER A 54 -14.66 -5.26 13.92
C SER A 54 -15.12 -6.66 13.49
N SER A 55 -16.30 -6.77 12.90
CA SER A 55 -16.84 -8.03 12.39
C SER A 55 -15.99 -8.56 11.23
N TYR A 56 -15.64 -7.69 10.28
CA TYR A 56 -14.83 -8.08 9.12
C TYR A 56 -13.45 -8.60 9.54
N LEU A 57 -12.76 -7.86 10.42
CA LEU A 57 -11.46 -8.25 10.95
C LEU A 57 -11.55 -9.57 11.73
N ASN A 58 -12.56 -9.75 12.58
CA ASN A 58 -12.76 -10.99 13.32
C ASN A 58 -13.03 -12.19 12.40
N GLN A 59 -13.78 -11.99 11.30
CA GLN A 59 -14.00 -13.04 10.30
C GLN A 59 -12.70 -13.47 9.62
N ILE A 60 -11.80 -12.52 9.31
CA ILE A 60 -10.49 -12.82 8.72
C ILE A 60 -9.62 -13.60 9.71
N ILE A 61 -9.47 -13.12 10.94
CA ILE A 61 -8.69 -13.80 11.99
C ILE A 61 -9.19 -15.23 12.19
N THR A 62 -10.50 -15.40 12.33
CA THR A 62 -11.11 -16.72 12.55
C THR A 62 -10.93 -17.63 11.34
N ALA A 63 -11.07 -17.09 10.12
CA ALA A 63 -10.89 -17.85 8.90
C ALA A 63 -9.47 -18.39 8.72
N LEU A 64 -8.49 -17.56 9.06
CA LEU A 64 -7.07 -17.84 8.95
C LEU A 64 -6.51 -18.54 10.19
N ASP A 65 -7.33 -18.78 11.21
CA ASP A 65 -6.93 -19.45 12.45
C ASP A 65 -5.75 -18.73 13.14
N CYS A 66 -5.81 -17.39 13.17
CA CYS A 66 -4.76 -16.58 13.78
C CYS A 66 -4.91 -16.57 15.30
N SER A 67 -3.87 -17.01 16.02
CA SER A 67 -3.85 -17.10 17.48
C SER A 67 -3.24 -15.86 18.15
N ASN A 68 -2.35 -15.18 17.44
CA ASN A 68 -1.64 -13.98 17.90
C ASN A 68 -2.29 -12.65 17.47
N ALA A 69 -3.54 -12.69 17.01
CA ALA A 69 -4.25 -11.53 16.49
C ALA A 69 -5.54 -11.27 17.27
N SER A 70 -5.85 -10.00 17.52
CA SER A 70 -7.08 -9.57 18.16
C SER A 70 -7.61 -8.27 17.56
N VAL A 71 -8.89 -7.96 17.79
CA VAL A 71 -9.56 -6.80 17.20
C VAL A 71 -10.08 -5.90 18.30
N GLN A 72 -9.80 -4.60 18.18
CA GLN A 72 -10.33 -3.57 19.06
C GLN A 72 -10.92 -2.43 18.22
N GLY A 73 -12.24 -2.42 18.07
CA GLY A 73 -12.93 -1.42 17.25
C GLY A 73 -12.55 -1.52 15.77
N ASN A 74 -11.86 -0.50 15.26
CA ASN A 74 -11.28 -0.42 13.92
C ASN A 74 -9.78 -0.73 13.90
N SER A 75 -9.23 -1.25 15.00
CA SER A 75 -7.83 -1.63 15.11
C SER A 75 -7.66 -3.14 15.13
N LEU A 76 -6.58 -3.58 14.47
CA LEU A 76 -6.11 -4.96 14.44
C LEU A 76 -4.78 -5.02 15.18
N ILE A 77 -4.70 -5.86 16.20
CA ILE A 77 -3.57 -5.97 17.11
C ILE A 77 -2.93 -7.33 16.93
N PHE A 78 -1.64 -7.36 16.59
CA PHE A 78 -0.83 -8.57 16.46
C PHE A 78 0.26 -8.63 17.50
N GLN A 79 0.59 -9.84 17.93
CA GLN A 79 1.84 -10.13 18.60
C GLN A 79 2.82 -10.76 17.62
N ARG A 80 4.01 -10.19 17.48
CA ARG A 80 5.09 -10.67 16.60
C ARG A 80 6.34 -10.96 17.41
N SER A 81 7.16 -11.86 16.91
CA SER A 81 8.47 -12.18 17.47
C SER A 81 9.56 -11.72 16.51
N GLY A 82 10.45 -10.85 16.99
CA GLY A 82 11.71 -10.50 16.34
C GLY A 82 12.87 -10.95 17.21
N GLU A 83 13.82 -10.06 17.48
CA GLU A 83 14.79 -10.24 18.58
C GLU A 83 14.07 -10.34 19.93
N GLU A 84 12.99 -9.57 20.09
CA GLU A 84 12.09 -9.60 21.24
C GLU A 84 10.64 -9.72 20.77
N ILE A 85 9.74 -10.05 21.69
CA ILE A 85 8.30 -10.05 21.44
C ILE A 85 7.81 -8.61 21.42
N PHE A 86 7.07 -8.23 20.38
CA PHE A 86 6.48 -6.90 20.25
C PHE A 86 5.04 -6.98 19.74
N ILE A 87 4.29 -5.90 19.97
CA ILE A 87 2.90 -5.75 19.59
C ILE A 87 2.83 -4.78 18.41
N VAL A 88 2.09 -5.14 17.37
CA VAL A 88 1.78 -4.28 16.23
C VAL A 88 0.30 -3.96 16.26
N GLU A 89 -0.04 -2.69 16.44
CA GLU A 89 -1.41 -2.21 16.36
C GLU A 89 -1.61 -1.42 15.08
N ILE A 90 -2.61 -1.83 14.30
CA ILE A 90 -2.91 -1.29 12.98
C ILE A 90 -4.33 -0.73 13.03
N THR A 91 -4.44 0.59 12.92
CA THR A 91 -5.73 1.31 12.91
C THR A 91 -6.15 1.59 11.47
N PHE A 92 -7.42 1.34 11.15
CA PHE A 92 -8.00 1.62 9.84
C PHE A 92 -8.92 2.85 9.89
N ASN A 93 -8.87 3.72 8.89
CA ASN A 93 -9.73 4.89 8.82
C ASN A 93 -11.19 4.53 8.42
N HIS A 94 -12.04 5.55 8.31
CA HIS A 94 -13.46 5.39 7.97
C HIS A 94 -13.72 4.79 6.57
N LEU A 95 -12.72 4.78 5.68
CA LEU A 95 -12.78 4.13 4.36
C LEU A 95 -12.29 2.68 4.40
N GLY A 96 -11.88 2.18 5.57
CA GLY A 96 -11.30 0.85 5.73
C GLY A 96 -9.87 0.74 5.21
N ILE A 97 -9.18 1.87 5.03
CA ILE A 97 -7.78 1.93 4.61
C ILE A 97 -6.90 2.07 5.86
N MET A 98 -5.75 1.41 5.86
CA MET A 98 -4.77 1.55 6.93
C MET A 98 -4.36 3.01 7.13
N ASP A 99 -4.43 3.47 8.38
CA ASP A 99 -4.17 4.86 8.77
C ASP A 99 -2.92 4.97 9.65
N THR A 100 -2.82 4.14 10.67
CA THR A 100 -1.72 4.18 11.64
C THR A 100 -1.25 2.77 11.96
N ILE A 101 0.07 2.59 12.06
CA ILE A 101 0.74 1.39 12.57
C ILE A 101 1.59 1.82 13.77
N LEU A 102 1.32 1.22 14.93
CA LEU A 102 2.11 1.38 16.14
C LEU A 102 2.84 0.08 16.43
N MET A 103 4.15 0.17 16.66
CA MET A 103 4.93 -0.94 17.20
C MET A 103 5.24 -0.65 18.67
N LYS A 104 4.85 -1.58 19.54
CA LYS A 104 4.92 -1.44 20.98
C LYS A 104 5.68 -2.60 21.60
N ASN A 105 6.40 -2.34 22.67
CA ASN A 105 6.99 -3.42 23.47
C ASN A 105 5.92 -4.13 24.30
N THR A 106 6.32 -5.17 25.04
CA THR A 106 5.40 -5.92 25.92
C THR A 106 4.81 -5.09 27.06
N GLN A 107 5.42 -3.95 27.39
CA GLN A 107 4.96 -2.97 28.37
C GLN A 107 4.02 -1.92 27.73
N ASN A 108 3.65 -2.10 26.46
CA ASN A 108 2.78 -1.21 25.69
C ASN A 108 3.38 0.19 25.42
N GLU A 109 4.70 0.34 25.56
CA GLU A 109 5.43 1.56 25.17
C GLU A 109 5.70 1.53 23.66
N VAL A 110 5.40 2.63 22.97
CA VAL A 110 5.52 2.77 21.53
C VAL A 110 6.97 3.11 21.16
N PHE A 111 7.61 2.28 20.34
CA PHE A 111 8.96 2.53 19.85
C PHE A 111 9.01 2.85 18.35
N TYR A 112 7.99 2.46 17.58
CA TYR A 112 7.76 2.98 16.22
C TYR A 112 6.32 3.40 16.00
N HIS A 113 6.17 4.49 15.26
CA HIS A 113 4.87 5.04 14.88
C HIS A 113 4.93 5.42 13.40
N ILE A 114 4.15 4.72 12.58
CA ILE A 114 4.03 4.96 11.14
C ILE A 114 2.59 5.43 10.90
N THR A 115 2.45 6.63 10.34
CA THR A 115 1.15 7.16 9.93
C THR A 115 1.10 7.26 8.41
N SER A 116 -0.03 6.92 7.80
CA SER A 116 -0.30 7.21 6.39
C SER A 116 -0.57 8.71 6.22
N SER A 117 0.45 9.54 6.39
CA SER A 117 0.35 10.93 6.00
C SER A 117 0.55 11.01 4.49
N TYR A 118 -0.55 11.09 3.73
CA TYR A 118 -0.48 11.66 2.39
C TYR A 118 -0.04 13.12 2.59
N PRO A 119 1.18 13.52 2.21
CA PRO A 119 1.60 14.88 2.49
C PRO A 119 0.69 15.78 1.65
N GLN A 120 -0.11 16.64 2.29
CA GLN A 120 -0.90 17.66 1.57
C GLN A 120 0.00 18.44 0.59
N VAL A 121 1.29 18.56 0.93
CA VAL A 121 2.38 19.05 0.07
C VAL A 121 2.39 18.40 -1.32
N VAL A 122 2.19 17.08 -1.45
CA VAL A 122 2.17 16.38 -2.76
C VAL A 122 1.03 16.89 -3.63
N VAL A 123 -0.15 17.12 -3.04
CA VAL A 123 -1.30 17.70 -3.76
C VAL A 123 -0.98 19.12 -4.23
N TYR A 124 -0.38 19.95 -3.37
CA TYR A 124 0.03 21.30 -3.74
C TYR A 124 1.13 21.32 -4.81
N VAL A 125 2.07 20.36 -4.79
CA VAL A 125 3.12 20.22 -5.81
C VAL A 125 2.52 19.84 -7.16
N ILE A 126 1.57 18.89 -7.19
CA ILE A 126 0.87 18.49 -8.43
C ILE A 126 0.08 19.69 -9.00
N LEU A 127 -0.68 20.39 -8.16
CA LEU A 127 -1.41 21.59 -8.57
C LEU A 127 -0.46 22.69 -9.08
N GLY A 128 0.67 22.90 -8.40
CA GLY A 128 1.70 23.84 -8.82
C GLY A 128 2.29 23.51 -10.19
N ALA A 129 2.58 22.24 -10.46
CA ALA A 129 3.09 21.78 -11.76
C ALA A 129 2.07 22.01 -12.90
N ILE A 130 0.79 21.72 -12.65
CA ILE A 130 -0.29 21.95 -13.62
C ILE A 130 -0.42 23.45 -13.93
N CYS A 131 -0.49 24.28 -12.89
CA CYS A 131 -0.58 25.74 -13.05
C CYS A 131 0.64 26.31 -13.79
N GLY A 132 1.85 25.86 -13.44
CA GLY A 132 3.08 26.26 -14.13
C GLY A 132 3.08 25.88 -15.60
N GLY A 133 2.60 24.67 -15.94
CA GLY A 133 2.46 24.21 -17.32
C GLY A 133 1.51 25.08 -18.14
N ILE A 134 0.35 25.44 -17.58
CA ILE A 134 -0.63 26.31 -18.25
C ILE A 134 -0.02 27.70 -18.51
N VAL A 135 0.62 28.31 -17.51
CA VAL A 135 1.25 29.63 -17.66
C VAL A 135 2.36 29.57 -18.72
N GLY A 136 3.21 28.53 -18.70
CA GLY A 136 4.25 28.33 -19.68
C GLY A 136 3.71 28.25 -21.12
N LEU A 137 2.63 27.49 -21.33
CA LEU A 137 1.98 27.38 -22.64
C LEU A 137 1.41 28.72 -23.12
N VAL A 138 0.78 29.51 -22.24
CA VAL A 138 0.25 30.84 -22.58
C VAL A 138 1.37 31.80 -22.98
N VAL A 139 2.48 31.82 -22.24
CA VAL A 139 3.64 32.68 -22.55
C VAL A 139 4.26 32.30 -23.89
N ILE A 140 4.46 31.01 -24.14
CA ILE A 140 4.98 30.50 -25.42
C ILE A 140 4.04 30.89 -26.57
N HIS A 141 2.73 30.72 -26.38
CA HIS A 141 1.74 31.06 -27.42
C HIS A 141 1.79 32.56 -27.77
N ILE A 142 1.86 33.45 -26.77
CA ILE A 142 1.99 34.90 -26.99
C ILE A 142 3.31 35.24 -27.69
N TYR A 143 4.41 34.62 -27.27
CA TYR A 143 5.73 34.83 -27.87
C TYR A 143 5.75 34.44 -29.35
N LEU A 144 5.26 33.24 -29.68
CA LEU A 144 5.19 32.76 -31.07
C LEU A 144 4.29 33.64 -31.94
N LYS A 145 3.13 34.06 -31.42
CA LYS A 145 2.21 34.96 -32.14
C LYS A 145 2.82 36.35 -32.39
N ARG A 146 3.61 36.87 -31.45
CA ARG A 146 4.35 38.13 -31.64
C ARG A 146 5.47 38.00 -32.66
N ARG A 147 6.17 36.86 -32.71
CA ARG A 147 7.22 36.60 -33.71
C ARG A 147 6.64 36.54 -35.13
N GLN A 148 5.54 35.80 -35.35
CA GLN A 148 4.88 35.73 -36.66
C GLN A 148 4.41 37.11 -37.15
N LYS A 149 3.85 37.96 -36.26
CA LYS A 149 3.47 39.35 -36.63
C LYS A 149 4.67 40.23 -37.00
N LYS A 150 5.84 40.01 -36.41
CA LYS A 150 7.07 40.75 -36.76
C LYS A 150 7.60 40.33 -38.14
N GLU A 151 7.61 39.02 -38.43
CA GLU A 151 8.08 38.50 -39.73
C GLU A 151 7.15 38.93 -40.88
N ILE A 152 5.83 38.95 -40.68
CA ILE A 152 4.87 39.47 -41.68
C ILE A 152 5.11 40.97 -41.95
N LYS A 153 5.33 41.79 -40.91
CA LYS A 153 5.62 43.23 -41.08
C LYS A 153 6.93 43.51 -41.83
N LEU A 154 7.97 42.70 -41.65
CA LEU A 154 9.23 42.87 -42.40
C LEU A 154 9.09 42.45 -43.88
N GLY A 155 8.24 41.48 -44.19
CA GLY A 155 7.92 41.10 -45.58
C GLY A 155 7.15 42.17 -46.36
N THR A 156 6.30 42.95 -45.69
CA THR A 156 5.52 44.03 -46.34
C THR A 156 6.35 45.29 -46.65
N ILE A 157 7.51 45.47 -46.02
CA ILE A 157 8.40 46.63 -46.25
C ILE A 157 9.36 46.38 -47.43
N ARG A 158 9.46 45.13 -47.92
CA ARG A 158 10.24 44.74 -49.10
C ARG A 158 9.33 44.45 -50.30
N PHE A 159 8.60 45.44 -50.77
CA PHE A 159 8.02 45.48 -52.12
C PHE A 159 8.11 46.90 -52.65
#